data_AF-A0A150GM79-F1
#
_entry.id   AF-A0A150GM79-F1
#
_cell.length_a   1.000
_cell.length_b   1.000
_cell.length_c   1.000
_cell.angle_alpha   90.00
_cell.angle_beta   90.00
_cell.angle_gamma   90.00
#
_symmetry.space_group_name_H-M   'P 1'
#
loop_
_entity.id
_entity.type
_entity.pdbx_description
1 polymer ?
#
loop_
_entity_poly.entity_id
_entity_poly.type
_entity_poly.pdbx_seq_one_letter_code
_entity_poly.pdbx_strand_id
1 'polypeptide(L)'
;MWESMLAWRREQRVDSIHEWFVFAEREEYDRVFPTGLHKTDKEGHPVLIQQLGRVNIGALYKVTTDDRIRLAHIAENEHLRRAVFPACSRAAGRPVDQLFTIIDLEGVAFTSMMRTTSLLKMFMAMDSNNYPETLAHMAIINAPGWFSTSWSAVKSVLSGDTVKKIQILGKDYQAALLQHIPRENLLVEYGGASAGRVTDNIGPWQEPLLPPVEMLPEPPASPLRPLPTALTGQEDDAEGGVDVTVHGAVSPVATGSGKADGGHSPPSGSPPPSAKRIHRRDLRHDP
;
A
#
# COMPACT_ATOMS: atom_id res chain seq x y z
N MET A 1 9.04 -10.10 -8.86
CA MET A 1 8.61 -9.13 -7.82
C MET A 1 9.81 -8.44 -7.19
N TRP A 2 10.71 -9.15 -6.51
CA TRP A 2 11.91 -8.55 -5.90
C TRP A 2 12.81 -7.78 -6.87
N GLU A 3 13.21 -8.39 -8.00
CA GLU A 3 14.06 -7.74 -8.99
C GLU A 3 13.41 -6.49 -9.60
N SER A 4 12.10 -6.57 -9.86
CA SER A 4 11.29 -5.45 -10.37
C SER A 4 11.26 -4.29 -9.37
N MET A 5 11.10 -4.58 -8.08
CA MET A 5 11.18 -3.58 -7.01
C MET A 5 12.58 -2.95 -6.95
N LEU A 6 13.66 -3.75 -7.05
CA LEU A 6 15.03 -3.22 -7.03
C LEU A 6 15.31 -2.32 -8.25
N ALA A 7 14.82 -2.69 -9.43
CA ALA A 7 14.91 -1.84 -10.61
C ALA A 7 14.16 -0.52 -10.42
N TRP A 8 12.92 -0.58 -9.94
CA TRP A 8 12.12 0.60 -9.62
C TRP A 8 12.80 1.52 -8.60
N ARG A 9 13.40 0.96 -7.54
CA ARG A 9 14.13 1.76 -6.54
C ARG A 9 15.29 2.55 -7.15
N ARG A 10 16.05 1.92 -8.06
CA ARG A 10 17.15 2.59 -8.79
C ARG A 10 16.62 3.66 -9.73
N GLU A 11 15.64 3.32 -10.56
CA GLU A 11 15.06 4.24 -11.57
C GLU A 11 14.43 5.48 -10.91
N GLN A 12 13.73 5.29 -9.79
CA GLN A 12 13.05 6.36 -9.07
C GLN A 12 13.94 7.00 -8.00
N ARG A 13 15.22 6.61 -7.87
CA ARG A 13 16.16 7.12 -6.87
C ARG A 13 15.60 7.10 -5.44
N VAL A 14 14.93 6.02 -5.08
CA VAL A 14 14.14 5.90 -3.85
C VAL A 14 15.02 5.95 -2.61
N ASP A 15 16.19 5.30 -2.64
CA ASP A 15 17.08 5.22 -1.48
C ASP A 15 17.60 6.59 -1.00
N SER A 16 17.64 7.58 -1.90
CA SER A 16 18.05 8.95 -1.61
C SER A 16 16.90 9.96 -1.69
N ILE A 17 15.63 9.52 -1.73
CA ILE A 17 14.48 10.43 -1.90
C ILE A 17 14.42 11.55 -0.87
N HIS A 18 14.78 11.25 0.37
CA HIS A 18 14.89 12.21 1.47
C HIS A 18 15.93 13.32 1.26
N GLU A 19 16.88 13.14 0.33
CA GLU A 19 17.92 14.12 0.03
C GLU A 19 17.53 15.06 -1.12
N TRP A 20 16.73 14.58 -2.09
CA TRP A 20 16.47 15.32 -3.33
C TRP A 20 15.01 15.74 -3.53
N PHE A 21 14.06 15.09 -2.86
CA PHE A 21 12.65 15.44 -2.97
C PHE A 21 12.22 16.35 -1.82
N VAL A 22 11.74 17.54 -2.16
CA VAL A 22 11.11 18.48 -1.23
C VAL A 22 9.66 18.66 -1.65
N PHE A 23 8.74 18.32 -0.74
CA PHE A 23 7.32 18.54 -0.92
C PHE A 23 6.94 19.93 -0.39
N ALA A 24 7.30 20.97 -1.15
CA ALA A 24 7.18 22.36 -0.71
C ALA A 24 5.73 22.76 -0.38
N GLU A 25 4.74 22.17 -1.06
CA GLU A 25 3.32 22.41 -0.85
C GLU A 25 2.67 21.52 0.23
N ARG A 26 3.47 20.94 1.13
CA ARG A 26 3.00 20.02 2.18
C ARG A 26 1.86 20.61 3.01
N GLU A 27 1.99 21.87 3.41
CA GLU A 27 1.00 22.51 4.28
C GLU A 27 -0.36 22.67 3.56
N GLU A 28 -0.35 23.12 2.31
CA GLU A 28 -1.57 23.22 1.50
C GLU A 28 -2.15 21.84 1.17
N TYR A 29 -1.30 20.86 0.91
CA TYR A 29 -1.69 19.47 0.67
C TYR A 29 -2.41 18.88 1.89
N ASP A 30 -1.84 18.99 3.09
CA ASP A 30 -2.41 18.42 4.32
C ASP A 30 -3.78 19.04 4.66
N ARG A 31 -4.02 20.30 4.26
CA ARG A 31 -5.33 20.97 4.41
C ARG A 31 -6.42 20.39 3.51
N VAL A 32 -6.05 19.86 2.34
CA VAL A 32 -7.00 19.34 1.33
C VAL A 32 -7.00 17.81 1.23
N PHE A 33 -6.03 17.15 1.86
CA PHE A 33 -5.87 15.70 1.95
C PHE A 33 -5.46 15.32 3.39
N PRO A 34 -6.38 15.38 4.36
CA PRO A 34 -6.05 15.16 5.77
C PRO A 34 -5.71 13.69 6.03
N THR A 35 -4.42 13.43 6.22
CA THR A 35 -3.81 12.15 6.56
C THR A 35 -2.66 12.36 7.55
N GLY A 36 -2.39 11.38 8.40
CA GLY A 36 -1.21 11.45 9.27
C GLY A 36 -1.11 10.32 10.28
N LEU A 37 0.07 10.19 10.88
CA LEU A 37 0.36 9.21 11.91
C LEU A 37 0.00 9.76 13.29
N HIS A 38 -0.57 8.92 14.14
CA HIS A 38 -0.93 9.30 15.50
C HIS A 38 -0.76 8.16 16.49
N LYS A 39 0.37 8.19 17.21
CA LYS A 39 0.76 7.23 18.25
C LYS A 39 0.74 5.79 17.73
N THR A 40 0.48 4.83 18.59
CA THR A 40 0.55 3.41 18.28
C THR A 40 -0.66 2.64 18.78
N ASP A 41 -0.92 1.50 18.15
CA ASP A 41 -1.84 0.48 18.65
C ASP A 41 -1.23 -0.26 19.88
N LYS A 42 -1.97 -1.23 20.43
CA LYS A 42 -1.55 -2.02 21.60
C LYS A 42 -0.36 -2.93 21.32
N GLU A 43 -0.10 -3.24 20.06
CA GLU A 43 1.04 -4.05 19.66
C GLU A 43 2.26 -3.17 19.34
N GLY A 44 2.10 -1.86 19.23
CA GLY A 44 3.17 -0.91 18.92
C GLY A 44 3.23 -0.49 17.47
N HIS A 45 2.31 -0.93 16.62
CA HIS A 45 2.23 -0.46 15.23
C HIS A 45 1.84 1.02 15.20
N PRO A 46 2.54 1.87 14.43
CA PRO A 46 2.10 3.24 14.20
C PRO A 46 0.69 3.27 13.60
N VAL A 47 -0.17 4.16 14.13
CA VAL A 47 -1.55 4.31 13.63
C VAL A 47 -1.59 5.40 12.56
N LEU A 48 -1.88 5.02 11.32
CA LEU A 48 -2.13 5.94 10.22
C LEU A 48 -3.63 6.23 10.10
N ILE A 49 -4.02 7.51 10.05
CA ILE A 49 -5.42 7.92 9.94
C ILE A 49 -5.63 8.69 8.63
N GLN A 50 -6.65 8.32 7.86
CA GLN A 50 -7.01 8.93 6.58
C GLN A 50 -8.47 9.37 6.57
N GLN A 51 -8.73 10.67 6.46
CA GLN A 51 -10.08 11.26 6.48
C GLN A 51 -10.61 11.53 5.08
N LEU A 52 -11.06 10.48 4.38
CA LEU A 52 -11.36 10.57 2.94
C LEU A 52 -12.53 11.51 2.60
N GLY A 53 -13.51 11.66 3.49
CA GLY A 53 -14.64 12.58 3.24
C GLY A 53 -14.27 14.06 3.35
N ARG A 54 -13.09 14.37 3.91
CA ARG A 54 -12.54 15.72 3.99
C ARG A 54 -11.57 16.01 2.83
N VAL A 55 -11.35 15.05 1.93
CA VAL A 55 -10.49 15.23 0.75
C VAL A 55 -11.19 16.09 -0.29
N ASN A 56 -10.55 17.19 -0.70
CA ASN A 56 -11.03 18.06 -1.76
C ASN A 56 -10.17 17.91 -3.03
N ILE A 57 -10.58 17.00 -3.92
CA ILE A 57 -9.84 16.71 -5.16
C ILE A 57 -9.75 17.91 -6.11
N GLY A 58 -10.79 18.73 -6.17
CA GLY A 58 -10.78 19.93 -7.00
C GLY A 58 -9.79 20.98 -6.51
N ALA A 59 -9.53 21.04 -5.19
CA ALA A 59 -8.48 21.87 -4.61
C ALA A 59 -7.11 21.20 -4.67
N LEU A 60 -7.04 19.88 -4.49
CA LEU A 60 -5.82 19.09 -4.54
C LEU A 60 -5.03 19.33 -5.84
N TYR A 61 -5.70 19.25 -6.99
CA TYR A 61 -5.06 19.48 -8.29
C TYR A 61 -4.77 20.94 -8.62
N LYS A 62 -5.13 21.88 -7.73
CA LYS A 62 -4.64 23.27 -7.79
C LYS A 62 -3.36 23.46 -6.97
N VAL A 63 -3.10 22.56 -6.04
CA VAL A 63 -1.96 22.62 -5.10
C VAL A 63 -0.81 21.77 -5.62
N THR A 64 -1.09 20.58 -6.16
CA THR A 64 -0.06 19.60 -6.52
C THR A 64 -0.44 18.79 -7.77
N THR A 65 0.42 17.86 -8.17
CA THR A 65 0.24 16.96 -9.32
C THR A 65 0.31 15.50 -8.90
N ASP A 66 -0.22 14.59 -9.72
CA ASP A 66 -0.11 13.14 -9.47
C ASP A 66 1.34 12.69 -9.28
N ASP A 67 2.29 13.20 -10.07
CA ASP A 67 3.71 12.88 -9.92
C ASP A 67 4.28 13.32 -8.58
N ARG A 68 3.89 14.49 -8.09
CA ARG A 68 4.36 15.00 -6.80
C ARG A 68 3.71 14.24 -5.63
N ILE A 69 2.43 13.90 -5.74
CA ILE A 69 1.75 13.01 -4.77
C ILE A 69 2.42 11.64 -4.74
N ARG A 70 2.75 11.09 -5.90
CA ARG A 70 3.46 9.82 -6.03
C ARG A 70 4.82 9.85 -5.33
N LEU A 71 5.61 10.89 -5.55
CA LEU A 71 6.90 11.06 -4.89
C LEU A 71 6.77 11.31 -3.39
N ALA A 72 5.75 12.07 -2.96
CA ALA A 72 5.43 12.26 -1.54
C ALA A 72 5.10 10.93 -0.86
N HIS A 73 4.28 10.08 -1.50
CA HIS A 73 3.93 8.76 -0.96
C HIS A 73 5.14 7.81 -0.86
N ILE A 74 6.06 7.88 -1.81
CA ILE A 74 7.34 7.15 -1.73
C ILE A 74 8.16 7.69 -0.55
N ALA A 75 8.30 9.00 -0.43
CA ALA A 75 9.05 9.62 0.66
C ALA A 75 8.46 9.29 2.04
N GLU A 76 7.13 9.24 2.16
CA GLU A 76 6.43 8.82 3.38
C GLU A 76 6.69 7.34 3.70
N ASN A 77 6.65 6.46 2.70
CA ASN A 77 6.98 5.04 2.88
C ASN A 77 8.45 4.81 3.29
N GLU A 78 9.38 5.61 2.77
CA GLU A 78 10.78 5.57 3.19
C GLU A 78 10.96 6.16 4.60
N HIS A 79 10.23 7.22 4.94
CA HIS A 79 10.23 7.78 6.29
C HIS A 79 9.72 6.77 7.32
N LEU A 80 8.66 6.02 6.99
CA LEU A 80 8.17 4.93 7.83
C LEU A 80 9.28 3.93 8.16
N ARG A 81 10.01 3.47 7.14
CA ARG A 81 11.07 2.46 7.28
C ARG A 81 12.33 2.97 7.98
N ARG A 82 12.71 4.23 7.72
CA ARG A 82 13.96 4.80 8.25
C ARG A 82 13.82 5.34 9.67
N ALA A 83 12.64 5.84 10.04
CA ALA A 83 12.46 6.56 11.30
C ALA A 83 11.32 5.99 12.16
N VAL A 84 10.13 5.81 11.58
CA VAL A 84 8.93 5.47 12.35
C VAL A 84 8.98 4.05 12.90
N PHE A 85 9.17 3.05 12.04
CA PHE A 85 9.26 1.64 12.42
C PHE A 85 10.40 1.36 13.41
N PRO A 86 11.64 1.89 13.22
CA PRO A 86 12.68 1.78 14.23
C PRO A 86 12.30 2.40 15.59
N ALA A 87 11.64 3.57 15.59
CA ALA A 87 11.23 4.22 16.82
C ALA A 87 10.14 3.43 17.56
N CYS A 88 9.12 2.96 16.83
CA CYS A 88 8.09 2.10 17.37
C CYS A 88 8.65 0.76 17.87
N SER A 89 9.62 0.18 17.15
CA SER A 89 10.29 -1.06 17.58
C SER A 89 11.01 -0.89 18.92
N ARG A 90 11.72 0.22 19.10
CA ARG A 90 12.38 0.56 20.38
C ARG A 90 11.37 0.75 21.50
N ALA A 91 10.30 1.51 21.25
CA ALA A 91 9.26 1.79 22.24
C ALA A 91 8.49 0.52 22.65
N ALA A 92 8.24 -0.39 21.72
CA ALA A 92 7.52 -1.63 21.96
C ALA A 92 8.39 -2.78 22.50
N GLY A 93 9.72 -2.66 22.40
CA GLY A 93 10.65 -3.73 22.78
C GLY A 93 10.61 -4.96 21.86
N ARG A 94 10.07 -4.81 20.63
CA ARG A 94 9.95 -5.88 19.63
C ARG A 94 10.08 -5.31 18.21
N PRO A 95 10.35 -6.13 17.18
CA PRO A 95 10.28 -5.67 15.80
C PRO A 95 8.88 -5.17 15.44
N VAL A 96 8.81 -3.98 14.84
CA VAL A 96 7.61 -3.34 14.29
C VAL A 96 7.97 -2.84 12.89
N ASP A 97 7.30 -3.34 11.87
CA ASP A 97 7.50 -3.02 10.45
C ASP A 97 6.17 -2.86 9.68
N GLN A 98 5.06 -2.76 10.42
CA GLN A 98 3.70 -2.69 9.89
C GLN A 98 2.89 -1.54 10.49
N LEU A 99 1.85 -1.12 9.77
CA LEU A 99 0.91 -0.06 10.14
C LEU A 99 -0.43 -0.62 10.63
N PHE A 100 -1.03 0.07 11.59
CA PHE A 100 -2.47 0.03 11.82
C PHE A 100 -3.11 1.20 11.07
N THR A 101 -4.02 0.95 10.12
CA THR A 101 -4.62 2.02 9.31
C THR A 101 -6.10 2.24 9.65
N ILE A 102 -6.50 3.47 9.91
CA ILE A 102 -7.90 3.89 10.00
C ILE A 102 -8.25 4.67 8.74
N ILE A 103 -9.27 4.21 8.01
CA ILE A 103 -9.85 4.93 6.87
C ILE A 103 -11.24 5.40 7.26
N ASP A 104 -11.42 6.70 7.42
CA ASP A 104 -12.69 7.31 7.77
C ASP A 104 -13.45 7.75 6.51
N LEU A 105 -14.61 7.13 6.29
CA LEU A 105 -15.49 7.41 5.16
C LEU A 105 -16.63 8.38 5.47
N GLU A 106 -16.65 8.99 6.66
CA GLU A 106 -17.65 10.00 7.00
C GLU A 106 -17.62 11.16 6.01
N GLY A 107 -18.77 11.48 5.42
CA GLY A 107 -18.90 12.55 4.43
C GLY A 107 -18.47 12.16 2.99
N VAL A 108 -18.02 10.92 2.75
CA VAL A 108 -17.67 10.48 1.39
C VAL A 108 -18.94 10.26 0.56
N ALA A 109 -19.09 11.07 -0.49
CA ALA A 109 -20.09 10.82 -1.54
C ALA A 109 -19.56 9.80 -2.56
N PHE A 110 -20.45 8.91 -3.05
CA PHE A 110 -20.11 7.91 -4.08
C PHE A 110 -19.48 8.53 -5.32
N THR A 111 -20.00 9.68 -5.78
CA THR A 111 -19.45 10.41 -6.93
C THR A 111 -18.04 10.94 -6.68
N SER A 112 -17.72 11.33 -5.45
CA SER A 112 -16.37 11.75 -5.07
C SER A 112 -15.42 10.56 -5.08
N MET A 113 -15.82 9.43 -4.50
CA MET A 113 -15.05 8.19 -4.52
C MET A 113 -14.73 7.75 -5.96
N MET A 114 -15.71 7.83 -6.87
CA MET A 114 -15.50 7.50 -8.28
C MET A 114 -14.47 8.41 -8.96
N ARG A 115 -14.44 9.71 -8.62
CA ARG A 115 -13.43 10.65 -9.11
C ARG A 115 -12.03 10.40 -8.54
N THR A 116 -11.91 9.80 -7.36
CA THR A 116 -10.63 9.46 -6.72
C THR A 116 -10.07 8.09 -7.09
N THR A 117 -10.79 7.31 -7.91
CA THR A 117 -10.40 5.94 -8.22
C THR A 117 -9.03 5.82 -8.90
N SER A 118 -8.62 6.80 -9.71
CA SER A 118 -7.28 6.82 -10.32
C SER A 118 -6.18 6.93 -9.27
N LEU A 119 -6.32 7.89 -8.35
CA LEU A 119 -5.37 8.13 -7.28
C LEU A 119 -5.28 6.94 -6.32
N LEU A 120 -6.44 6.36 -5.96
CA LEU A 120 -6.49 5.14 -5.15
C LEU A 120 -5.78 3.96 -5.84
N LYS A 121 -6.03 3.74 -7.13
CA LYS A 121 -5.34 2.69 -7.90
C LYS A 121 -3.85 2.91 -7.97
N MET A 122 -3.40 4.17 -8.09
CA MET A 122 -1.98 4.52 -8.08
C MET A 122 -1.33 4.13 -6.75
N PHE A 123 -1.92 4.49 -5.60
CA PHE A 123 -1.42 4.09 -4.28
C PHE A 123 -1.40 2.57 -4.11
N MET A 124 -2.52 1.90 -4.42
CA MET A 124 -2.61 0.44 -4.32
C MET A 124 -1.55 -0.28 -5.14
N ALA A 125 -1.32 0.17 -6.38
CA ALA A 125 -0.30 -0.42 -7.25
C ALA A 125 1.13 -0.15 -6.75
N MET A 126 1.41 1.04 -6.20
CA MET A 126 2.71 1.32 -5.60
C MET A 126 2.96 0.43 -4.37
N ASP A 127 1.98 0.36 -3.48
CA ASP A 127 2.11 -0.38 -2.23
C ASP A 127 2.22 -1.89 -2.48
N SER A 128 1.40 -2.45 -3.38
CA SER A 128 1.43 -3.87 -3.69
C SER A 128 2.72 -4.32 -4.38
N ASN A 129 3.30 -3.45 -5.22
CA ASN A 129 4.48 -3.81 -6.02
C ASN A 129 5.79 -3.53 -5.31
N ASN A 130 5.83 -2.48 -4.49
CA ASN A 130 7.09 -1.96 -3.95
C ASN A 130 7.18 -1.99 -2.42
N TYR A 131 6.04 -2.09 -1.72
CA TYR A 131 5.97 -2.05 -0.26
C TYR A 131 5.09 -3.18 0.31
N PRO A 132 5.36 -4.45 -0.07
CA PRO A 132 4.55 -5.58 0.37
C PRO A 132 4.58 -5.76 1.90
N GLU A 133 3.55 -6.40 2.44
CA GLU A 133 3.43 -6.77 3.86
C GLU A 133 3.54 -5.62 4.89
N THR A 134 3.28 -4.37 4.48
CA THR A 134 3.33 -3.20 5.38
C THR A 134 2.07 -3.04 6.26
N LEU A 135 1.00 -3.81 6.02
CA LEU A 135 -0.27 -3.67 6.75
C LEU A 135 -0.37 -4.71 7.89
N ALA A 136 -0.58 -4.26 9.13
CA ALA A 136 -0.94 -5.11 10.26
C ALA A 136 -2.46 -5.28 10.35
N HIS A 137 -3.18 -4.17 10.39
CA HIS A 137 -4.64 -4.13 10.47
C HIS A 137 -5.18 -2.87 9.82
N MET A 138 -6.39 -2.93 9.25
CA MET A 138 -7.08 -1.78 8.68
C MET A 138 -8.53 -1.72 9.15
N ALA A 139 -8.92 -0.62 9.77
CA ALA A 139 -10.30 -0.33 10.12
C ALA A 139 -10.87 0.72 9.16
N ILE A 140 -11.84 0.34 8.34
CA ILE A 140 -12.63 1.25 7.51
C ILE A 140 -13.89 1.60 8.29
N ILE A 141 -14.00 2.84 8.76
CA ILE A 141 -15.07 3.30 9.66
C ILE A 141 -16.03 4.24 8.95
N ASN A 142 -17.20 4.45 9.55
CA ASN A 142 -18.26 5.27 8.97
C ASN A 142 -18.66 4.81 7.56
N ALA A 143 -18.54 3.51 7.28
CA ALA A 143 -18.75 2.98 5.94
C ALA A 143 -20.21 3.19 5.50
N PRO A 144 -20.46 3.96 4.42
CA PRO A 144 -21.82 4.18 3.94
C PRO A 144 -22.38 2.89 3.33
N GLY A 145 -23.72 2.75 3.28
CA GLY A 145 -24.35 1.52 2.78
C GLY A 145 -23.91 1.10 1.36
N TRP A 146 -23.59 2.08 0.50
CA TRP A 146 -23.07 1.83 -0.85
C TRP A 146 -21.63 1.29 -0.88
N PHE A 147 -20.84 1.47 0.19
CA PHE A 147 -19.43 1.06 0.23
C PHE A 147 -19.27 -0.45 0.07
N SER A 148 -20.24 -1.22 0.54
CA SER A 148 -20.30 -2.68 0.35
C SER A 148 -20.15 -3.08 -1.13
N THR A 149 -20.75 -2.33 -2.05
CA THR A 149 -20.65 -2.57 -3.50
C THR A 149 -19.25 -2.25 -4.04
N SER A 150 -18.67 -1.11 -3.62
CA SER A 150 -17.30 -0.75 -4.02
C SER A 150 -16.26 -1.71 -3.44
N TRP A 151 -16.47 -2.19 -2.22
CA TRP A 151 -15.60 -3.13 -1.54
C TRP A 151 -15.47 -4.46 -2.30
N SER A 152 -16.54 -4.97 -2.93
CA SER A 152 -16.45 -6.17 -3.76
C SER A 152 -15.45 -6.03 -4.92
N ALA A 153 -15.37 -4.84 -5.53
CA ALA A 153 -14.42 -4.56 -6.60
C ALA A 153 -12.99 -4.35 -6.07
N VAL A 154 -12.83 -3.73 -4.90
CA VAL A 154 -11.52 -3.57 -4.25
C VAL A 154 -10.97 -4.92 -3.79
N LYS A 155 -11.83 -5.78 -3.23
CA LYS A 155 -11.45 -7.11 -2.74
C LYS A 155 -10.87 -8.01 -3.83
N SER A 156 -11.29 -7.88 -5.10
CA SER A 156 -10.78 -8.72 -6.19
C SER A 156 -9.33 -8.42 -6.59
N VAL A 157 -8.81 -7.25 -6.21
CA VAL A 157 -7.41 -6.85 -6.49
C VAL A 157 -6.49 -7.02 -5.28
N LEU A 158 -7.04 -7.31 -4.09
CA LEU A 158 -6.27 -7.50 -2.86
C LEU A 158 -5.93 -8.98 -2.63
N SER A 159 -4.77 -9.24 -2.02
CA SER A 159 -4.42 -10.59 -1.58
C SER A 159 -5.37 -11.08 -0.48
N GLY A 160 -5.56 -12.40 -0.39
CA GLY A 160 -6.42 -13.00 0.63
C GLY A 160 -6.00 -12.63 2.06
N ASP A 161 -4.70 -12.49 2.32
CA ASP A 161 -4.19 -12.09 3.64
C ASP A 161 -4.45 -10.62 3.95
N THR A 162 -4.35 -9.74 2.95
CA THR A 162 -4.73 -8.32 3.11
C THR A 162 -6.21 -8.18 3.45
N VAL A 163 -7.08 -8.96 2.78
CA VAL A 163 -8.52 -8.93 3.04
C VAL A 163 -8.85 -9.35 4.48
N LYS A 164 -8.14 -10.34 5.05
CA LYS A 164 -8.35 -10.79 6.43
C LYS A 164 -7.97 -9.72 7.47
N LYS A 165 -7.07 -8.81 7.11
CA LYS A 165 -6.62 -7.69 7.97
C LYS A 165 -7.57 -6.48 7.93
N ILE A 166 -8.58 -6.48 7.03
CA ILE A 166 -9.48 -5.34 6.83
C ILE A 166 -10.81 -5.58 7.53
N GLN A 167 -11.17 -4.68 8.44
CA GLN A 167 -12.44 -4.62 9.14
C GLN A 167 -13.26 -3.42 8.61
N ILE A 168 -14.49 -3.67 8.16
CA ILE A 168 -15.42 -2.62 7.72
C ILE A 168 -16.46 -2.41 8.81
N LEU A 169 -16.57 -1.19 9.30
CA LEU A 169 -17.37 -0.80 10.46
C LEU A 169 -18.35 0.32 10.09
N GLY A 170 -19.53 0.27 10.72
CA GLY A 170 -20.56 1.29 10.61
C GLY A 170 -20.24 2.53 11.46
N LYS A 171 -21.26 3.09 12.12
CA LYS A 171 -21.11 4.28 13.00
C LYS A 171 -20.70 3.94 14.44
N ASP A 172 -20.86 2.69 14.83
CA ASP A 172 -20.59 2.09 16.14
C ASP A 172 -19.17 1.48 16.22
N TYR A 173 -18.23 2.08 15.51
CA TYR A 173 -16.87 1.55 15.34
C TYR A 173 -15.97 1.72 16.57
N GLN A 174 -16.31 2.62 17.50
CA GLN A 174 -15.40 3.07 18.56
C GLN A 174 -14.97 1.92 19.47
N ALA A 175 -15.91 1.03 19.83
CA ALA A 175 -15.61 -0.14 20.64
C ALA A 175 -14.63 -1.10 19.95
N ALA A 176 -14.76 -1.27 18.63
CA ALA A 176 -13.84 -2.09 17.83
C ALA A 176 -12.44 -1.46 17.76
N LEU A 177 -12.33 -0.14 17.52
CA LEU A 177 -11.03 0.54 17.53
C LEU A 177 -10.32 0.40 18.89
N LEU A 178 -11.06 0.52 20.01
CA LEU A 178 -10.52 0.37 21.36
C LEU A 178 -10.09 -1.07 21.70
N GLN A 179 -10.49 -2.08 20.92
CA GLN A 179 -9.92 -3.43 21.05
C GLN A 179 -8.46 -3.45 20.62
N HIS A 180 -8.09 -2.64 19.63
CA HIS A 180 -6.75 -2.61 19.05
C HIS A 180 -5.88 -1.45 19.55
N ILE A 181 -6.47 -0.28 19.81
CA ILE A 181 -5.73 0.95 20.12
C ILE A 181 -6.01 1.34 21.58
N PRO A 182 -4.98 1.66 22.39
CA PRO A 182 -5.18 2.19 23.74
C PRO A 182 -6.02 3.48 23.71
N ARG A 183 -6.87 3.69 24.71
CA ARG A 183 -7.80 4.83 24.75
C ARG A 183 -7.05 6.16 24.70
N GLU A 184 -5.96 6.26 25.44
CA GLU A 184 -5.02 7.38 25.52
C GLU A 184 -4.25 7.62 24.22
N ASN A 185 -4.23 6.65 23.30
CA ASN A 185 -3.57 6.76 22.01
C ASN A 185 -4.54 7.11 20.87
N LEU A 186 -5.81 6.71 20.99
CA LEU A 186 -6.84 7.03 20.01
C LEU A 186 -7.32 8.50 20.15
N LEU A 187 -7.47 9.21 19.03
CA LEU A 187 -7.99 10.59 19.05
C LEU A 187 -9.40 10.65 19.67
N VAL A 188 -9.70 11.77 20.33
CA VAL A 188 -11.04 12.02 20.90
C VAL A 188 -12.15 11.90 19.84
N GLU A 189 -11.90 12.34 18.60
CA GLU A 189 -12.88 12.24 17.51
C GLU A 189 -13.24 10.78 17.15
N TYR A 190 -12.38 9.81 17.47
CA TYR A 190 -12.60 8.38 17.25
C TYR A 190 -12.98 7.61 18.52
N GLY A 191 -13.35 8.32 19.60
CA GLY A 191 -13.81 7.72 20.86
C GLY A 191 -12.71 7.43 21.89
N GLY A 192 -11.49 7.92 21.64
CA GLY A 192 -10.37 7.84 22.58
C GLY A 192 -10.28 9.02 23.55
N ALA A 193 -9.07 9.27 24.04
CA ALA A 193 -8.72 10.33 24.98
C ALA A 193 -7.48 11.13 24.55
N SER A 194 -6.89 10.81 23.40
CA SER A 194 -5.73 11.53 22.85
C SER A 194 -6.17 12.85 22.23
N ALA A 195 -5.59 13.96 22.69
CA ALA A 195 -5.78 15.28 22.08
C ALA A 195 -4.91 15.43 20.81
N GLY A 196 -5.21 16.46 20.02
CA GLY A 196 -4.50 16.78 18.78
C GLY A 196 -5.36 16.56 17.54
N ARG A 197 -4.71 16.63 16.38
CA ARG A 197 -5.30 16.45 15.05
C ARG A 197 -4.56 15.34 14.32
N VAL A 198 -5.23 14.73 13.34
CA VAL A 198 -4.64 13.72 12.43
C VAL A 198 -3.31 14.18 11.83
N THR A 199 -3.18 15.48 11.50
CA THR A 199 -2.02 16.07 10.84
C THR A 199 -0.86 16.42 11.78
N ASP A 200 -1.00 16.28 13.10
CA ASP A 200 0.04 16.70 14.05
C ASP A 200 1.24 15.71 14.10
N ASN A 201 1.11 14.54 13.45
CA ASN A 201 2.16 13.54 13.28
C ASN A 201 2.86 13.11 14.60
N ILE A 202 2.07 12.84 15.64
CA ILE A 202 2.54 12.61 17.01
C ILE A 202 2.87 11.14 17.23
N GLY A 203 4.03 10.80 17.82
CA GLY A 203 4.34 9.42 18.20
C GLY A 203 5.81 9.21 18.62
N PRO A 204 6.23 7.95 18.87
CA PRO A 204 7.59 7.62 19.31
C PRO A 204 8.71 8.13 18.38
N TRP A 205 8.40 8.38 17.11
CA TRP A 205 9.33 8.91 16.11
C TRP A 205 9.66 10.39 16.27
N GLN A 206 9.00 11.10 17.18
CA GLN A 206 9.32 12.48 17.53
C GLN A 206 10.39 12.59 18.63
N GLU A 207 10.67 11.51 19.38
CA GLU A 207 11.79 11.52 20.31
C GLU A 207 13.10 11.63 19.51
N PRO A 208 14.06 12.48 19.95
CA PRO A 208 15.36 12.54 19.30
C PRO A 208 15.93 11.12 19.28
N LEU A 209 16.22 10.63 18.06
CA LEU A 209 16.94 9.38 17.85
C LEU A 209 18.09 9.40 18.87
N LEU A 210 18.14 8.39 19.75
CA LEU A 210 19.38 8.10 20.45
C LEU A 210 20.50 8.19 19.41
N PRO A 211 21.61 8.89 19.68
CA PRO A 211 22.69 9.02 18.71
C PRO A 211 22.98 7.63 18.15
N PRO A 212 23.29 7.51 16.84
CA PRO A 212 23.52 6.22 16.20
C PRO A 212 24.35 5.38 17.16
N VAL A 213 23.89 4.15 17.45
CA VAL A 213 24.70 3.20 18.21
C VAL A 213 26.05 3.21 17.53
N GLU A 214 27.03 3.84 18.19
CA GLU A 214 28.38 3.98 17.68
C GLU A 214 28.78 2.58 17.24
N MET A 215 29.05 2.42 15.95
CA MET A 215 29.17 1.14 15.25
C MET A 215 29.80 0.13 16.21
N LEU A 216 28.99 -0.78 16.76
CA LEU A 216 29.55 -1.83 17.59
C LEU A 216 30.65 -2.45 16.74
N PRO A 217 31.90 -2.52 17.25
CA PRO A 217 33.01 -2.99 16.44
C PRO A 217 32.61 -4.31 15.81
N GLU A 218 32.78 -4.40 14.49
CA GLU A 218 32.52 -5.60 13.70
C GLU A 218 32.93 -6.82 14.54
N PRO A 219 32.03 -7.80 14.77
CA PRO A 219 32.42 -8.99 15.50
C PRO A 219 33.65 -9.56 14.79
N PRO A 220 34.71 -9.94 15.54
CA PRO A 220 35.95 -10.38 14.93
C PRO A 220 35.62 -11.47 13.90
N ALA A 221 36.09 -11.27 12.66
CA ALA A 221 35.82 -12.17 11.56
C ALA A 221 36.04 -13.61 12.02
N SER A 222 34.96 -14.38 12.12
CA SER A 222 35.08 -15.80 12.41
C SER A 222 35.91 -16.42 11.31
N PRO A 223 37.00 -17.15 11.61
CA PRO A 223 37.79 -17.78 10.57
C PRO A 223 36.86 -18.71 9.79
N LEU A 224 36.80 -18.48 8.47
CA LEU A 224 36.07 -19.34 7.54
C LEU A 224 36.51 -20.77 7.80
N ARG A 225 35.59 -21.63 8.24
CA ARG A 225 35.85 -23.07 8.27
C ARG A 225 36.09 -23.50 6.82
N PRO A 226 37.20 -24.17 6.50
CA PRO A 226 37.38 -24.73 5.16
C PRO A 226 36.23 -25.67 4.85
N LEU A 227 35.69 -25.59 3.64
CA LEU A 227 34.77 -26.61 3.13
C LEU A 227 35.48 -27.98 3.18
N PRO A 228 34.81 -29.08 3.55
CA PRO A 228 35.42 -30.40 3.49
C PRO A 228 35.79 -30.74 2.05
N THR A 229 37.09 -30.90 1.78
CA THR A 229 37.58 -31.52 0.55
C THR A 229 37.34 -33.02 0.66
N ALA A 230 36.39 -33.55 -0.09
CA ALA A 230 36.31 -34.98 -0.34
C ALA A 230 35.65 -35.25 -1.69
N LEU A 231 36.46 -35.33 -2.74
CA LEU A 231 36.24 -36.22 -3.88
C LEU A 231 37.59 -36.44 -4.61
N THR A 232 38.35 -37.44 -4.16
CA THR A 232 39.33 -38.11 -5.01
C THR A 232 39.27 -39.61 -4.73
N GLY A 233 38.69 -40.34 -5.70
CA GLY A 233 39.03 -41.70 -6.13
C GLY A 233 38.90 -42.86 -5.12
N GLN A 234 38.02 -43.81 -5.43
CA GLN A 234 38.43 -45.13 -5.90
C GLN A 234 37.21 -45.95 -6.36
N GLU A 235 37.27 -46.39 -7.62
CA GLU A 235 36.54 -47.56 -8.11
C GLU A 235 37.11 -48.80 -7.41
N ASP A 236 36.24 -49.65 -6.87
CA ASP A 236 36.53 -51.08 -6.70
C ASP A 236 35.19 -51.84 -6.67
N ASP A 237 35.19 -52.92 -7.45
CA ASP A 237 34.10 -53.85 -7.71
C ASP A 237 33.67 -54.64 -6.46
N ALA A 238 32.35 -54.86 -6.29
CA ALA A 238 31.81 -56.10 -5.73
C ALA A 238 30.29 -56.19 -5.86
N GLU A 239 29.86 -57.36 -6.33
CA GLU A 239 28.48 -57.82 -6.49
C GLU A 239 27.65 -57.82 -5.20
N GLY A 240 26.33 -57.68 -5.35
CA GLY A 240 25.37 -57.99 -4.28
C GLY A 240 24.03 -57.28 -4.48
N GLY A 241 23.10 -57.92 -5.19
CA GLY A 241 21.74 -57.43 -5.31
C GLY A 241 20.98 -57.49 -3.99
N VAL A 242 19.97 -56.62 -3.82
CA VAL A 242 18.59 -56.95 -3.40
C VAL A 242 17.69 -55.77 -3.79
N ASP A 243 16.59 -56.12 -4.46
CA ASP A 243 15.39 -55.34 -4.78
C ASP A 243 14.67 -54.82 -3.54
N VAL A 244 14.29 -53.52 -3.50
CA VAL A 244 12.99 -53.09 -2.95
C VAL A 244 12.51 -51.81 -3.64
N THR A 245 11.43 -51.99 -4.39
CA THR A 245 10.48 -50.99 -4.93
C THR A 245 9.88 -50.08 -3.85
N VAL A 246 9.79 -48.75 -4.06
CA VAL A 246 8.57 -47.93 -3.76
C VAL A 246 8.49 -46.67 -4.64
N HIS A 247 7.44 -46.63 -5.45
CA HIS A 247 6.63 -45.50 -5.96
C HIS A 247 6.96 -44.09 -5.45
N GLY A 248 7.12 -43.06 -6.29
CA GLY A 248 6.05 -42.43 -7.10
C GLY A 248 5.38 -41.32 -6.29
N ALA A 249 5.05 -40.12 -6.76
CA ALA A 249 5.20 -39.44 -8.03
C ALA A 249 4.94 -37.95 -7.72
N VAL A 250 5.66 -37.03 -8.36
CA VAL A 250 5.34 -35.60 -8.35
C VAL A 250 4.79 -35.26 -9.73
N SER A 251 3.52 -34.86 -9.79
CA SER A 251 2.91 -34.30 -11.00
C SER A 251 2.88 -32.77 -10.90
N PRO A 252 3.43 -32.04 -11.88
CA PRO A 252 3.06 -30.65 -12.14
C PRO A 252 1.92 -30.59 -13.18
N VAL A 253 0.88 -29.81 -12.90
CA VAL A 253 -0.21 -29.55 -13.84
C VAL A 253 0.21 -28.52 -14.89
N ALA A 254 -0.06 -28.89 -16.13
CA ALA A 254 0.31 -28.22 -17.37
C ALA A 254 -0.54 -26.98 -17.70
N THR A 255 0.12 -26.04 -18.36
CA THR A 255 -0.45 -24.98 -19.20
C THR A 255 -1.02 -25.57 -20.50
N GLY A 256 -2.29 -25.30 -20.79
CA GLY A 256 -2.94 -25.65 -22.06
C GLY A 256 -3.07 -24.46 -23.00
N SER A 257 -2.31 -24.49 -24.09
CA SER A 257 -2.49 -23.67 -25.30
C SER A 257 -3.17 -24.51 -26.38
N GLY A 258 -4.18 -23.98 -27.06
CA GLY A 258 -4.79 -24.57 -28.24
C GLY A 258 -5.19 -23.48 -29.25
N LYS A 259 -4.63 -23.57 -30.45
CA LYS A 259 -4.86 -22.71 -31.63
C LYS A 259 -5.65 -23.47 -32.70
N ALA A 260 -6.02 -22.74 -33.75
CA ALA A 260 -6.52 -23.13 -35.09
C ALA A 260 -8.05 -23.20 -35.23
N ASP A 261 -8.70 -22.77 -36.31
CA ASP A 261 -8.39 -21.90 -37.46
C ASP A 261 -9.73 -21.66 -38.19
N GLY A 262 -9.83 -20.66 -39.07
CA GLY A 262 -10.92 -20.62 -40.07
C GLY A 262 -11.39 -19.21 -40.43
N GLY A 263 -10.80 -18.65 -41.48
CA GLY A 263 -11.23 -17.39 -42.07
C GLY A 263 -12.51 -17.52 -42.91
N HIS A 264 -13.19 -16.39 -43.12
CA HIS A 264 -13.90 -15.98 -44.33
C HIS A 264 -14.22 -14.47 -44.21
N SER A 265 -14.14 -13.74 -45.32
CA SER A 265 -14.60 -12.36 -45.51
C SER A 265 -15.15 -12.24 -46.94
N PRO A 266 -15.85 -11.16 -47.32
CA PRO A 266 -17.03 -10.50 -46.73
C PRO A 266 -18.19 -10.50 -47.76
N PRO A 267 -19.26 -9.68 -47.58
CA PRO A 267 -19.34 -8.52 -48.48
C PRO A 267 -19.90 -7.23 -47.86
N SER A 268 -19.82 -6.19 -48.69
CA SER A 268 -20.10 -4.76 -48.55
C SER A 268 -21.56 -4.36 -48.25
N GLY A 269 -21.74 -3.15 -47.70
CA GLY A 269 -23.03 -2.44 -47.79
C GLY A 269 -23.28 -1.28 -46.81
N SER A 270 -22.75 -0.09 -47.14
CA SER A 270 -23.42 1.23 -47.03
C SER A 270 -23.70 1.91 -45.65
N PRO A 271 -23.85 3.27 -45.62
CA PRO A 271 -23.33 4.18 -44.57
C PRO A 271 -24.42 4.74 -43.60
N PRO A 272 -24.07 5.55 -42.57
CA PRO A 272 -25.01 5.94 -41.50
C PRO A 272 -25.85 7.18 -41.86
N PRO A 273 -27.02 7.39 -41.23
CA PRO A 273 -27.82 8.59 -41.44
C PRO A 273 -27.34 9.77 -40.57
N SER A 274 -26.83 10.79 -41.26
CA SER A 274 -27.11 12.24 -41.11
C SER A 274 -27.46 12.82 -39.72
N ALA A 275 -26.54 13.64 -39.23
CA ALA A 275 -26.73 14.60 -38.15
C ALA A 275 -27.80 15.66 -38.48
N LYS A 276 -28.76 15.85 -37.56
CA LYS A 276 -29.71 16.97 -37.63
C LYS A 276 -29.04 18.26 -37.16
N ARG A 277 -28.93 19.18 -38.12
CA ARG A 277 -28.57 20.59 -38.00
C ARG A 277 -29.63 21.31 -37.15
N ILE A 278 -29.27 21.78 -35.96
CA ILE A 278 -30.11 22.71 -35.19
C ILE A 278 -29.80 24.13 -35.66
N HIS A 279 -30.85 24.85 -36.06
CA HIS A 279 -30.82 26.24 -36.46
C HIS A 279 -30.29 27.15 -35.33
N ARG A 280 -29.24 27.93 -35.62
CA ARG A 280 -29.03 29.23 -34.98
C ARG A 280 -30.14 30.16 -35.44
N ARG A 281 -30.86 30.76 -34.48
CA ARG A 281 -31.75 31.90 -34.72
C ARG A 281 -31.19 33.08 -33.93
N ASP A 282 -30.89 34.13 -34.68
CA ASP A 282 -30.51 35.46 -34.20
C ASP A 282 -31.66 36.15 -33.47
N LEU A 283 -31.36 36.81 -32.35
CA LEU A 283 -32.06 37.97 -31.78
C LEU A 283 -30.97 38.81 -31.07
N ARG A 284 -30.33 39.77 -31.76
CA ARG A 284 -30.68 41.21 -31.88
C ARG A 284 -30.92 41.94 -30.55
N HIS A 285 -29.92 42.77 -30.22
CA HIS A 285 -29.91 44.11 -29.63
C HIS A 285 -31.19 44.75 -29.07
N ASP A 286 -31.04 45.22 -27.82
CA ASP A 286 -31.31 46.57 -27.25
C ASP A 286 -32.71 47.20 -27.38
N PRO A 287 -33.11 48.00 -26.36
CA PRO A 287 -32.56 49.35 -26.15
C PRO A 287 -31.69 49.51 -24.89
#